data_AF-A0A933P010-F1
#
_entry.id   AF-A0A933P010-F1
#
_cell.length_a   1.000
_cell.length_b   1.000
_cell.length_c   1.000
_cell.angle_alpha   90.00
_cell.angle_beta   90.00
_cell.angle_gamma   90.00
#
_symmetry.space_group_name_H-M   'P 1'
#
loop_
_entity.id
_entity.type
_entity.pdbx_description
1 polymer ?
#
loop_
_entity_poly.entity_id
_entity_poly.type
_entity_poly.pdbx_seq_one_letter_code
_entity_poly.pdbx_strand_id
1 'polypeptide(L)'
;MNRLILALALVPALVTTGAMAQTVSDDVTKALWCGTALTIAFSNAPPDATPEQLAEAKIYIDGGNVLIDQSGQAHLDAGFTAEQLTTIKADLVTEITPIVTGEGDPSTAKFTFEDCVALLPAPAAPADTSSSAQ
;
A
#
# COMPACT_ATOMS: atom_id res chain seq x y z
N MET A 1 -15.06 -18.94 66.63
CA MET A 1 -15.88 -19.10 65.41
C MET A 1 -16.18 -17.72 64.84
N ASN A 2 -15.55 -17.37 63.70
CA ASN A 2 -15.97 -16.39 62.66
C ASN A 2 -14.72 -16.11 61.80
N ARG A 3 -14.38 -17.01 60.88
CA ARG A 3 -14.66 -16.91 59.42
C ARG A 3 -14.10 -15.63 58.77
N LEU A 4 -12.83 -15.75 58.37
CA LEU A 4 -12.28 -15.40 57.05
C LEU A 4 -13.30 -14.88 56.04
N ILE A 5 -13.02 -13.74 55.39
CA ILE A 5 -12.77 -13.65 53.93
C ILE A 5 -11.84 -12.44 53.69
N LEU A 6 -10.55 -12.69 53.45
CA LEU A 6 -9.68 -11.76 52.71
C LEU A 6 -10.20 -11.72 51.27
N ALA A 7 -10.84 -10.64 50.86
CA ALA A 7 -11.13 -10.41 49.44
C ALA A 7 -9.86 -9.87 48.79
N LEU A 8 -9.15 -10.80 48.14
CA LEU A 8 -8.02 -10.55 47.27
C LEU A 8 -8.38 -9.46 46.25
N ALA A 9 -7.65 -8.35 46.26
CA ALA A 9 -7.68 -7.37 45.19
C ALA A 9 -7.17 -8.01 43.89
N LEU A 10 -8.09 -8.49 43.04
CA LEU A 10 -7.78 -8.78 41.65
C LEU A 10 -7.61 -7.44 40.93
N VAL A 11 -6.38 -6.92 40.93
CA VAL A 11 -5.90 -6.03 39.88
C VAL A 11 -5.52 -6.96 38.73
N PRO A 12 -6.30 -7.05 37.62
CA PRO A 12 -5.75 -7.64 36.43
C PRO A 12 -4.62 -6.71 35.99
N ALA A 13 -3.41 -7.23 36.13
CA ALA A 13 -2.18 -6.64 35.68
C ALA A 13 -2.38 -6.09 34.26
N LEU A 14 -2.08 -4.80 34.15
CA LEU A 14 -1.56 -4.13 32.97
C LEU A 14 -1.11 -5.13 31.89
N VAL A 15 -2.00 -5.43 30.96
CA VAL A 15 -1.58 -5.84 29.62
C VAL A 15 -1.20 -4.52 28.94
N THR A 16 -0.08 -3.95 29.37
CA THR A 16 0.74 -3.14 28.47
C THR A 16 1.23 -4.11 27.42
N THR A 17 0.37 -4.47 26.47
CA THR A 17 0.79 -4.85 25.14
C THR A 17 1.68 -3.69 24.72
N GLY A 18 2.99 -3.90 24.82
CA GLY A 18 3.92 -2.99 24.19
C GLY A 18 3.40 -2.83 22.78
N ALA A 19 2.98 -1.61 22.44
CA ALA A 19 2.88 -1.22 21.05
C ALA A 19 4.30 -1.41 20.52
N MET A 20 4.61 -2.63 20.07
CA MET A 20 5.67 -2.81 19.11
C MET A 20 5.26 -1.84 18.02
N ALA A 21 5.97 -0.74 17.90
CA ALA A 21 5.88 0.12 16.74
C ALA A 21 6.35 -0.78 15.60
N GLN A 22 5.41 -1.53 15.03
CA GLN A 22 5.66 -2.35 13.87
C GLN A 22 6.02 -1.33 12.81
N THR A 23 7.30 -1.32 12.42
CA THR A 23 7.79 -0.45 11.38
C THR A 23 8.25 -1.32 10.24
N VAL A 24 7.93 -0.87 9.04
CA VAL A 24 8.54 -1.39 7.82
C VAL A 24 9.69 -0.47 7.42
N SER A 25 10.50 -0.88 6.45
CA SER A 25 11.53 0.00 5.91
C SER A 25 10.92 1.17 5.13
N ASP A 26 11.70 2.23 4.96
CA ASP A 26 11.31 3.38 4.13
C ASP A 26 11.02 2.96 2.69
N ASP A 27 11.71 1.94 2.17
CA ASP A 27 11.48 1.39 0.83
C ASP A 27 10.09 0.76 0.71
N VAL A 28 9.65 0.00 1.72
CA VAL A 28 8.30 -0.60 1.74
C VAL A 28 7.23 0.49 1.83
N THR A 29 7.48 1.52 2.64
CA THR A 29 6.59 2.69 2.74
C THR A 29 6.51 3.42 1.40
N LYS A 30 7.65 3.67 0.75
CA LYS A 30 7.74 4.33 -0.56
C LYS A 30 6.99 3.53 -1.62
N ALA A 31 7.21 2.22 -1.69
CA ALA A 31 6.52 1.34 -2.64
C ALA A 31 5.01 1.33 -2.41
N LEU A 32 4.51 1.31 -1.17
CA LEU A 32 3.08 1.35 -0.90
C LEU A 32 2.46 2.69 -1.31
N TRP A 33 3.13 3.80 -1.01
CA TRP A 33 2.69 5.14 -1.41
C TRP A 33 2.67 5.27 -2.94
N CYS A 34 3.77 4.90 -3.60
CA CYS A 34 3.90 4.99 -5.05
C CYS A 34 2.92 4.09 -5.80
N GLY A 35 2.72 2.85 -5.33
CA GLY A 35 1.73 1.96 -5.94
C GLY A 35 0.31 2.52 -5.84
N THR A 36 -0.03 3.11 -4.69
CA THR A 36 -1.32 3.77 -4.47
C THR A 36 -1.48 4.99 -5.38
N ALA A 37 -0.46 5.85 -5.46
CA ALA A 37 -0.48 7.04 -6.30
C ALA A 37 -0.64 6.72 -7.80
N LEU A 38 0.13 5.78 -8.32
CA LEU A 38 0.03 5.35 -9.71
C LEU A 38 -1.34 4.75 -10.01
N THR A 39 -1.86 3.91 -9.12
CA THR A 39 -3.19 3.32 -9.32
C THR A 39 -4.27 4.39 -9.36
N ILE A 40 -4.27 5.36 -8.43
CA ILE A 40 -5.28 6.43 -8.41
C ILE A 40 -5.15 7.33 -9.65
N ALA A 41 -3.92 7.73 -10.00
CA ALA A 41 -3.67 8.65 -11.11
C ALA A 41 -4.15 8.10 -12.46
N PHE A 42 -4.03 6.79 -12.69
CA PHE A 42 -4.31 6.19 -14.00
C PHE A 42 -5.63 5.40 -14.07
N SER A 43 -6.30 5.12 -12.95
CA SER A 43 -7.56 4.35 -12.95
C SER A 43 -8.75 5.08 -13.54
N ASN A 44 -8.71 6.41 -13.63
CA ASN A 44 -9.79 7.23 -14.20
C ASN A 44 -9.34 7.85 -15.53
N ALA A 45 -9.27 7.00 -16.57
CA ALA A 45 -8.93 7.48 -17.90
C ALA A 45 -9.97 8.48 -18.42
N PRO A 46 -9.54 9.57 -19.10
CA PRO A 46 -10.47 10.50 -19.70
C PRO A 46 -11.27 9.84 -20.84
N PRO A 47 -12.50 10.30 -21.10
CA PRO A 47 -13.43 9.64 -22.04
C PRO A 47 -12.94 9.64 -23.50
N ASP A 48 -11.97 10.49 -23.83
CA ASP A 48 -11.33 10.62 -25.14
C ASP A 48 -9.94 9.97 -25.21
N ALA A 49 -9.53 9.21 -24.18
CA ALA A 49 -8.27 8.49 -24.19
C ALA A 49 -8.18 7.51 -25.37
N THR A 50 -7.08 7.56 -26.11
CA THR A 50 -6.84 6.62 -27.21
C THR A 50 -6.50 5.23 -26.66
N PRO A 51 -6.65 4.15 -27.47
CA PRO A 51 -6.24 2.81 -27.07
C PRO A 51 -4.78 2.72 -26.61
N GLU A 52 -3.89 3.50 -27.23
CA GLU A 52 -2.47 3.57 -26.86
C GLU A 52 -2.28 4.20 -25.48
N GLN A 53 -3.01 5.29 -25.19
CA GLN A 53 -2.97 5.94 -23.87
C GLN A 53 -3.52 5.03 -22.77
N LEU A 54 -4.57 4.27 -23.07
CA LEU A 54 -5.12 3.26 -22.16
C LEU A 54 -4.14 2.12 -21.92
N ALA A 55 -3.44 1.67 -22.96
CA ALA A 55 -2.42 0.63 -22.84
C ALA A 55 -1.22 1.12 -22.00
N GLU A 56 -0.80 2.37 -22.18
CA GLU A 56 0.26 2.98 -21.38
C GLU A 56 -0.17 3.15 -19.91
N ALA A 57 -1.38 3.67 -19.66
CA ALA A 57 -1.97 3.77 -18.33
C ALA A 57 -2.00 2.41 -17.62
N LYS A 58 -2.31 1.34 -18.36
CA LYS A 58 -2.34 -0.03 -17.82
C LYS A 58 -0.99 -0.47 -17.23
N ILE A 59 0.14 -0.05 -17.82
CA ILE A 59 1.48 -0.38 -17.30
C ILE A 59 1.64 0.19 -15.88
N TYR A 60 1.22 1.43 -15.66
CA TYR A 60 1.29 2.09 -14.36
C TYR A 60 0.32 1.49 -13.34
N ILE A 61 -0.90 1.12 -13.77
CA ILE A 61 -1.89 0.46 -12.89
C ILE A 61 -1.38 -0.93 -12.47
N ASP A 62 -0.92 -1.74 -13.41
CA ASP A 62 -0.44 -3.10 -13.14
C ASP A 62 0.80 -3.05 -12.24
N GLY A 63 1.77 -2.19 -12.57
CA GLY A 63 2.97 -2.00 -11.76
C GLY A 63 2.65 -1.44 -10.37
N GLY A 64 1.70 -0.50 -10.27
CA GLY A 64 1.24 0.05 -9.00
C GLY A 64 0.59 -0.99 -8.10
N ASN A 65 -0.24 -1.88 -8.66
CA ASN A 65 -0.84 -3.00 -7.92
C ASN A 65 0.21 -3.98 -7.40
N VAL A 66 1.24 -4.30 -8.21
CA VAL A 66 2.36 -5.14 -7.75
C VAL A 66 3.06 -4.52 -6.54
N LEU A 67 3.32 -3.21 -6.56
CA LEU A 67 3.92 -2.50 -5.42
C LEU A 67 3.01 -2.52 -4.18
N ILE A 68 1.70 -2.30 -4.34
CA ILE A 68 0.72 -2.36 -3.25
C ILE A 68 0.69 -3.75 -2.61
N ASP A 69 0.72 -4.80 -3.42
CA ASP A 69 0.66 -6.19 -2.95
C ASP A 69 1.95 -6.59 -2.24
N GLN A 70 3.11 -6.30 -2.83
CA GLN A 70 4.42 -6.60 -2.25
C GLN A 70 4.64 -5.84 -0.93
N SER A 71 4.37 -4.53 -0.92
CA SER A 71 4.47 -3.74 0.30
C SER A 71 3.43 -4.18 1.33
N GLY A 72 2.21 -4.52 0.91
CA GLY A 72 1.19 -5.04 1.80
C GLY A 72 1.65 -6.32 2.49
N GLN A 73 2.22 -7.26 1.74
CA GLN A 73 2.78 -8.48 2.32
C GLN A 73 3.93 -8.18 3.28
N ALA A 74 4.82 -7.25 2.94
CA ALA A 74 5.91 -6.85 3.84
C ALA A 74 5.42 -6.26 5.17
N HIS A 75 4.27 -5.56 5.18
CA HIS A 75 3.63 -5.13 6.43
C HIS A 75 3.11 -6.33 7.24
N LEU A 76 2.44 -7.30 6.59
CA LEU A 76 1.97 -8.50 7.27
C LEU A 76 3.13 -9.31 7.87
N ASP A 77 4.23 -9.43 7.14
CA ASP A 77 5.45 -10.11 7.60
C ASP A 77 6.14 -9.36 8.75
N ALA A 78 6.00 -8.03 8.81
CA ALA A 78 6.43 -7.19 9.94
C ALA A 78 5.47 -7.26 11.16
N GLY A 79 4.40 -8.07 11.06
CA GLY A 79 3.47 -8.35 12.15
C GLY A 79 2.21 -7.48 12.17
N PHE A 80 2.00 -6.62 11.18
CA PHE A 80 0.74 -5.89 11.07
C PHE A 80 -0.42 -6.85 10.81
N THR A 81 -1.59 -6.53 11.36
CA THR A 81 -2.83 -7.25 11.04
C THR A 81 -3.39 -6.79 9.69
N ALA A 82 -4.23 -7.63 9.08
CA ALA A 82 -4.93 -7.26 7.84
C ALA A 82 -5.81 -6.01 8.03
N GLU A 83 -6.39 -5.81 9.22
CA GLU A 83 -7.18 -4.63 9.56
C GLU A 83 -6.30 -3.37 9.62
N GLN A 84 -5.12 -3.44 10.25
CA GLN A 84 -4.17 -2.33 10.26
C GLN A 84 -3.69 -1.99 8.85
N LEU A 85 -3.36 -2.99 8.02
CA LEU A 85 -2.98 -2.77 6.64
C LEU A 85 -4.11 -2.14 5.81
N THR A 86 -5.36 -2.55 6.05
CA THR A 86 -6.53 -1.96 5.40
C THR A 86 -6.67 -0.49 5.76
N THR A 87 -6.52 -0.14 7.04
CA THR A 87 -6.52 1.26 7.48
C THR A 87 -5.40 2.05 6.84
N ILE A 88 -4.17 1.53 6.81
CA ILE A 88 -3.02 2.20 6.17
C ILE A 88 -3.32 2.50 4.69
N LYS A 89 -3.85 1.51 3.94
CA LYS A 89 -4.22 1.71 2.53
C LYS A 89 -5.32 2.76 2.37
N ALA A 90 -6.33 2.76 3.24
CA ALA A 90 -7.42 3.75 3.20
C ALA A 90 -6.93 5.18 3.51
N ASP A 91 -6.03 5.32 4.49
CA ASP A 91 -5.42 6.59 4.84
C ASP A 91 -4.56 7.12 3.68
N LEU A 92 -3.79 6.24 3.02
CA LEU A 92 -3.02 6.61 1.83
C LEU A 92 -3.92 7.05 0.67
N VAL A 93 -5.02 6.36 0.40
CA VAL A 93 -5.99 6.79 -0.63
C VAL A 93 -6.52 8.19 -0.32
N THR A 94 -6.86 8.45 0.95
CA THR A 94 -7.36 9.75 1.40
C THR A 94 -6.31 10.85 1.25
N GLU A 95 -5.06 10.57 1.60
CA GLU A 95 -3.93 11.49 1.46
C GLU A 95 -3.60 11.80 -0.01
N ILE A 96 -3.51 10.76 -0.83
CA ILE A 96 -2.91 10.83 -2.17
C ILE A 96 -3.92 11.32 -3.21
N THR A 97 -5.20 10.95 -3.09
CA THR A 97 -6.23 11.31 -4.09
C THR A 97 -6.20 12.80 -4.47
N PRO A 98 -6.33 13.76 -3.54
CA PRO A 98 -6.34 15.18 -3.91
C PRO A 98 -5.03 15.62 -4.57
N ILE A 99 -3.89 15.04 -4.21
CA ILE A 99 -2.59 15.37 -4.79
C ILE A 99 -2.55 14.98 -6.27
N VAL A 100 -2.97 13.76 -6.60
CA VAL A 100 -2.89 13.24 -7.98
C VAL A 100 -4.05 13.69 -8.86
N THR A 101 -5.19 14.07 -8.30
CA THR A 101 -6.32 14.66 -9.05
C THR A 101 -6.16 16.18 -9.27
N GLY A 102 -5.16 16.81 -8.64
CA GLY A 102 -4.91 18.25 -8.73
C GLY A 102 -5.84 19.10 -7.86
N GLU A 103 -6.59 18.48 -6.94
CA GLU A 103 -7.45 19.17 -5.96
C GLU A 103 -6.69 19.62 -4.70
N GLY A 104 -5.49 19.08 -4.47
CA GLY A 104 -4.61 19.34 -3.33
C GLY A 104 -3.33 20.08 -3.70
N ASP A 105 -2.51 20.38 -2.68
CA ASP A 105 -1.21 21.01 -2.86
C ASP A 105 -0.14 19.97 -3.27
N PRO A 106 0.40 20.03 -4.50
CA PRO A 106 1.40 19.06 -4.97
C PRO A 106 2.71 19.11 -4.18
N SER A 107 3.00 20.20 -3.44
CA SER A 107 4.18 20.28 -2.57
C SER A 107 4.09 19.38 -1.33
N THR A 108 2.90 18.84 -1.04
CA THR A 108 2.67 17.86 0.03
C THR A 108 2.93 16.42 -0.41
N ALA A 109 3.19 16.18 -1.70
CA ALA A 109 3.54 14.87 -2.21
C ALA A 109 4.84 14.36 -1.56
N LYS A 110 4.79 13.15 -1.01
CA LYS A 110 5.97 12.52 -0.38
C LYS A 110 7.02 12.10 -1.40
N PHE A 111 6.61 11.72 -2.61
CA PHE A 111 7.46 11.23 -3.68
C PHE A 111 7.00 11.79 -5.02
N THR A 112 7.91 11.94 -5.98
CA THR A 112 7.56 12.42 -7.32
C THR A 112 7.06 11.29 -8.22
N PHE A 113 6.55 11.63 -9.41
CA PHE A 113 6.21 10.61 -10.40
C PHE A 113 7.43 9.79 -10.82
N GLU A 114 8.58 10.44 -11.04
CA GLU A 114 9.85 9.78 -11.40
C GLU A 114 10.33 8.83 -10.31
N ASP A 115 10.18 9.22 -9.04
CA ASP A 115 10.46 8.35 -7.89
C ASP A 115 9.65 7.05 -7.93
N CYS A 116 8.37 7.15 -8.32
CA CYS A 116 7.46 6.03 -8.34
C CYS A 116 7.65 5.14 -9.58
N VAL A 117 7.90 5.74 -10.75
CA VAL A 117 8.21 4.97 -11.97
C VAL A 117 9.52 4.20 -11.83
N ALA A 118 10.51 4.75 -11.11
CA ALA A 118 11.77 4.04 -10.84
C ALA A 118 11.59 2.76 -10.02
N LEU A 119 10.46 2.59 -9.32
CA LEU A 119 10.14 1.38 -8.55
C LEU A 119 9.37 0.34 -9.36
N LEU A 120 8.89 0.68 -10.56
CA LEU A 120 8.08 -0.25 -11.33
C LEU A 120 8.90 -1.47 -11.74
N PRO A 121 8.35 -2.69 -11.62
CA PRO A 121 9.00 -3.86 -12.15
C PRO A 121 9.19 -3.67 -13.66
N ALA A 122 10.35 -4.09 -14.17
CA ALA A 122 10.58 -4.10 -15.61
C ALA A 122 9.43 -4.86 -16.30
N PRO A 123 8.88 -4.36 -17.41
CA PRO A 123 7.79 -5.03 -18.09
C PRO A 123 8.21 -6.47 -18.39
N ALA A 124 7.36 -7.43 -18.00
CA ALA A 124 7.59 -8.82 -18.34
C ALA A 124 7.77 -8.90 -19.87
N ALA A 125 8.88 -9.49 -20.31
CA ALA A 125 9.11 -9.72 -21.73
C ALA A 125 7.86 -10.42 -22.30
N PRO A 126 7.36 -10.02 -23.48
CA PRO A 126 6.20 -10.67 -24.07
C PRO A 126 6.49 -12.17 -24.13
N ALA A 127 5.58 -12.99 -23.58
CA ALA A 127 5.72 -14.43 -23.58
C ALA A 127 5.95 -14.87 -25.03
N ASP A 128 7.14 -15.40 -25.32
CA ASP A 128 7.48 -15.95 -26.63
C ASP A 128 6.45 -17.03 -27.00
N THR A 129 5.52 -16.69 -27.88
CA THR A 129 4.55 -17.65 -28.46
C THR A 129 5.19 -18.55 -29.52
N SER A 130 6.53 -18.61 -29.61
CA SER A 130 7.27 -19.42 -30.59
C SER A 130 7.40 -20.91 -30.23
N SER A 131 6.67 -21.43 -29.23
CA SER A 131 6.72 -22.85 -28.86
C SER A 131 5.46 -23.62 -29.26
N SER A 132 5.14 -23.62 -30.56
CA SER A 132 4.24 -24.63 -31.15
C SER A 132 4.36 -24.66 -32.67
N ALA A 133 5.49 -25.16 -33.15
CA ALA A 133 5.62 -25.76 -34.47
C ALA A 133 6.49 -27.03 -34.31
N GLN A 134 5.84 -28.15 -34.03
CA GLN A 134 6.36 -29.50 -34.26
C GLN A 134 5.30 -30.27 -35.04
#